data_AF-A0A9P3HAB3-F1
#
_entry.id   AF-A0A9P3HAB3-F1
#
_cell.length_a   1.000
_cell.length_b   1.000
_cell.length_c   1.000
_cell.angle_alpha   90.00
_cell.angle_beta   90.00
_cell.angle_gamma   90.00
#
_symmetry.space_group_name_H-M   'P 1'
#
loop_
_entity.id
_entity.type
_entity.pdbx_description
1 polymer ?
#
loop_
_entity_poly.entity_id
_entity_poly.type
_entity_poly.pdbx_seq_one_letter_code
_entity_poly.pdbx_strand_id
1 'polypeptide(L)'
;MSKSAQSSSSSTDQHKDDPEWAPTARPHEPHQRPQKPEGAEEEEEDEDEYEKRIERTGCAAENEALQNCYSETHDWRACKDAMTAFRECWKRNNNVEAV
;
A
#
# COMPACT_ATOMS: atom_id res chain seq x y z
N MET A 1 38.62 24.11 -49.52
CA MET A 1 38.71 24.75 -48.19
C MET A 1 37.32 24.76 -47.58
N SER A 2 37.03 23.81 -46.69
CA SER A 2 35.70 23.67 -46.09
C SER A 2 35.59 24.53 -44.84
N LYS A 3 34.54 25.36 -44.81
CA LYS A 3 34.15 26.21 -43.68
C LYS A 3 33.50 25.35 -42.59
N SER A 4 33.94 25.49 -41.34
CA SER A 4 33.17 25.03 -40.18
C SER A 4 32.96 26.21 -39.24
N ALA A 5 31.70 26.60 -39.10
CA ALA A 5 31.22 27.61 -38.17
C ALA A 5 31.14 27.01 -36.77
N GLN A 6 31.57 27.79 -35.78
CA GLN A 6 31.28 27.54 -34.38
C GLN A 6 29.81 27.86 -34.13
N SER A 7 29.10 26.97 -33.45
CA SER A 7 27.83 27.30 -32.83
C SER A 7 27.73 26.54 -31.51
N SER A 8 28.07 27.26 -30.45
CA SER A 8 27.70 26.92 -29.07
C SER A 8 26.20 27.11 -28.94
N SER A 9 25.48 26.13 -28.40
CA SER A 9 24.24 26.36 -27.65
C SER A 9 23.84 25.08 -26.91
N SER A 10 23.82 25.23 -25.59
CA SER A 10 23.24 24.40 -24.55
C SER A 10 22.16 23.42 -25.01
N SER A 11 22.42 22.11 -24.87
CA SER A 11 21.36 21.11 -24.79
C SER A 11 20.74 21.21 -23.41
N THR A 12 19.64 21.96 -23.31
CA THR A 12 18.80 21.98 -22.13
C THR A 12 18.10 20.64 -21.99
N ASP A 13 18.40 19.98 -20.89
CA ASP A 13 17.72 18.80 -20.34
C ASP A 13 16.20 18.99 -20.41
N GLN A 14 15.52 18.11 -21.14
CA GLN A 14 14.08 18.17 -21.38
C GLN A 14 13.34 17.19 -20.47
N HIS A 15 13.49 17.32 -19.14
CA HIS A 15 12.54 16.76 -18.16
C HIS A 15 11.31 17.66 -18.09
N LYS A 16 10.37 17.49 -19.01
CA LYS A 16 9.02 18.06 -18.89
C LYS A 16 8.03 17.06 -19.48
N ASP A 17 7.40 16.30 -18.60
CA ASP A 17 5.94 16.26 -18.42
C ASP A 17 5.58 15.17 -17.39
N ASP A 18 6.11 15.28 -16.17
CA ASP A 18 5.62 14.51 -15.03
C ASP A 18 4.42 15.24 -14.42
N PRO A 19 3.24 14.61 -14.32
CA PRO A 19 2.06 15.24 -13.75
C PRO A 19 2.25 15.48 -12.25
N GLU A 20 1.82 16.64 -11.72
CA GLU A 20 2.02 17.08 -10.31
C GLU A 20 1.44 16.15 -9.21
N TRP A 21 0.76 15.06 -9.56
CA TRP A 21 0.36 14.02 -8.60
C TRP A 21 1.40 12.91 -8.46
N ALA A 22 2.33 12.80 -9.41
CA ALA A 22 3.46 11.89 -9.34
C ALA A 22 4.46 12.49 -8.33
N PRO A 23 4.72 11.84 -7.18
CA PRO A 23 5.84 12.26 -6.37
C PRO A 23 7.08 12.11 -7.25
N THR A 24 7.84 13.19 -7.44
CA THR A 24 9.18 13.12 -8.02
C THR A 24 9.87 11.94 -7.38
N ALA A 25 10.39 11.01 -8.19
CA ALA A 25 10.99 9.79 -7.68
C ALA A 25 12.01 10.19 -6.60
N ARG A 26 11.60 10.03 -5.34
CA ARG A 26 12.52 10.19 -4.22
C ARG A 26 13.64 9.21 -4.55
N PRO A 27 14.92 9.61 -4.49
CA PRO A 27 16.00 8.65 -4.52
C PRO A 27 15.58 7.50 -3.62
N HIS A 28 15.71 6.26 -4.09
CA HIS A 28 15.40 5.08 -3.29
C HIS A 28 16.37 5.05 -2.10
N GLU A 29 16.15 5.91 -1.10
CA GLU A 29 16.52 5.55 0.24
C GLU A 29 15.85 4.20 0.47
N PRO A 30 16.59 3.18 0.92
CA PRO A 30 15.95 1.94 1.30
C PRO A 30 14.97 2.33 2.40
N HIS A 31 13.68 2.31 2.08
CA HIS A 31 12.64 2.33 3.08
C HIS A 31 12.82 1.05 3.87
N GLN A 32 13.70 1.09 4.88
CA GLN A 32 13.67 0.12 5.93
C GLN A 32 12.33 0.34 6.61
N ARG A 33 11.34 -0.45 6.18
CA ARG A 33 10.20 -0.77 7.03
C ARG A 33 10.84 -1.19 8.35
N PRO A 34 10.56 -0.51 9.48
CA PRO A 34 11.09 -0.94 10.76
C PRO A 34 10.73 -2.41 10.90
N GLN A 35 11.73 -3.28 10.85
CA GLN A 35 11.48 -4.68 11.16
C GLN A 35 11.24 -4.69 12.66
N LYS A 36 10.06 -5.15 13.05
CA LYS A 36 9.74 -5.49 14.43
C LYS A 36 10.89 -6.38 14.92
N PRO A 37 11.61 -6.03 16.00
CA PRO A 37 12.71 -6.84 16.48
C PRO A 37 12.14 -8.21 16.89
N GLU A 38 12.51 -9.25 16.15
CA GLU A 38 12.23 -10.63 16.54
C GLU A 38 13.17 -11.01 17.68
N GLY A 39 12.58 -11.38 18.82
CA GLY A 39 13.26 -12.06 19.92
C GLY A 39 13.08 -11.41 21.30
N ALA A 40 12.04 -11.84 22.03
CA ALA A 40 12.06 -12.01 23.49
C ALA A 40 10.86 -12.84 24.01
N GLU A 41 10.91 -14.16 23.80
CA GLU A 41 10.47 -15.25 24.69
C GLU A 41 9.02 -15.21 25.26
N GLU A 42 8.11 -15.87 24.55
CA GLU A 42 7.23 -16.97 25.00
C GLU A 42 6.59 -17.58 23.74
N GLU A 43 6.38 -18.90 23.69
CA GLU A 43 5.93 -19.66 22.51
C GLU A 43 4.45 -19.37 22.10
N GLU A 44 4.12 -18.10 21.81
CA GLU A 44 2.87 -17.58 21.19
C GLU A 44 3.16 -16.46 20.17
N GLU A 45 4.38 -16.43 19.61
CA GLU A 45 4.84 -15.41 18.66
C GLU A 45 4.74 -15.94 17.23
N ASP A 46 3.62 -15.67 16.54
CA ASP A 46 3.60 -15.58 15.07
C ASP A 46 2.32 -14.94 14.50
N GLU A 47 1.32 -14.63 15.32
CA GLU A 47 0.13 -13.95 14.82
C GLU A 47 0.31 -12.43 14.90
N ASP A 48 0.21 -11.78 13.73
CA ASP A 48 0.51 -10.36 13.59
C ASP A 48 -0.50 -9.48 14.38
N GLU A 49 -0.08 -8.26 14.75
CA GLU A 49 -0.96 -7.38 15.53
C GLU A 49 -2.22 -6.95 14.77
N TYR A 50 -2.21 -7.06 13.43
CA TYR A 50 -3.34 -6.73 12.59
C TYR A 50 -4.42 -7.82 12.69
N GLU A 51 -4.03 -9.09 12.59
CA GLU A 51 -4.86 -10.28 12.65
C GLU A 51 -5.48 -10.38 14.04
N LYS A 52 -4.66 -10.25 15.10
CA LYS A 52 -5.16 -10.18 16.49
C LYS A 52 -6.20 -9.08 16.70
N ARG A 53 -6.09 -7.94 16.00
CA ARG A 53 -7.11 -6.88 16.07
C ARG A 53 -8.37 -7.30 15.32
N ILE A 54 -8.25 -7.88 14.12
CA ILE A 54 -9.39 -8.33 13.32
C ILE A 54 -10.18 -9.41 14.07
N GLU A 55 -9.54 -10.37 14.72
CA GLU A 55 -10.22 -11.37 15.54
C GLU A 55 -11.06 -10.73 16.67
N ARG A 56 -10.50 -9.73 17.34
CA ARG A 56 -11.20 -8.99 18.41
C ARG A 56 -12.38 -8.18 17.93
N THR A 57 -12.46 -7.86 16.62
CA THR A 57 -13.59 -7.10 16.06
C THR A 57 -14.86 -7.94 15.91
N GLY A 58 -14.75 -9.27 15.92
CA GLY A 58 -15.83 -10.19 15.59
C GLY A 58 -16.24 -10.18 14.11
N CYS A 59 -15.38 -9.67 13.22
CA CYS A 59 -15.59 -9.58 11.77
C CYS A 59 -14.48 -10.30 10.97
N ALA A 60 -13.81 -11.27 11.58
CA ALA A 60 -12.71 -12.00 10.95
C ALA A 60 -13.14 -12.76 9.69
N ALA A 61 -14.33 -13.36 9.69
CA ALA A 61 -14.85 -14.09 8.53
C ALA A 61 -15.07 -13.18 7.31
N GLU A 62 -15.67 -12.00 7.50
CA GLU A 62 -15.85 -11.03 6.42
C GLU A 62 -14.52 -10.42 5.96
N ASN A 63 -13.54 -10.27 6.86
CA ASN A 63 -12.17 -9.88 6.50
C ASN A 63 -11.49 -10.95 5.64
N GLU A 64 -11.53 -12.21 6.05
CA GLU A 64 -10.95 -13.33 5.31
C GLU A 64 -11.59 -13.45 3.91
N ALA A 65 -12.91 -13.32 3.82
CA ALA A 65 -13.61 -13.32 2.53
C ALA A 65 -13.14 -12.18 1.61
N LEU A 66 -12.87 -10.99 2.16
CA LEU A 66 -12.34 -9.86 1.40
C LEU A 66 -10.90 -10.12 0.93
N GLN A 67 -10.03 -10.65 1.81
CA GLN A 67 -8.65 -10.98 1.48
C GLN A 67 -8.58 -12.10 0.44
N ASN A 68 -9.42 -13.13 0.57
CA ASN A 68 -9.52 -14.22 -0.40
C ASN A 68 -9.99 -13.71 -1.76
N CYS A 69 -11.01 -12.83 -1.81
CA CYS A 69 -11.42 -12.22 -3.08
C CYS A 69 -10.28 -11.46 -3.77
N TYR A 70 -9.52 -10.67 -3.01
CA TYR A 70 -8.37 -9.95 -3.58
C TYR A 70 -7.23 -10.90 -3.97
N SER A 71 -7.00 -11.97 -3.22
CA SER A 71 -6.02 -13.00 -3.54
C SER A 71 -6.34 -13.71 -4.87
N GLU A 72 -7.62 -13.97 -5.13
CA GLU A 72 -8.07 -14.63 -6.36
C GLU A 72 -8.11 -13.70 -7.57
N THR A 73 -8.59 -12.46 -7.37
CA THR A 73 -8.86 -11.53 -8.49
C THR A 73 -7.73 -10.54 -8.73
N HIS A 74 -6.94 -10.24 -7.70
CA HIS A 74 -6.00 -9.13 -7.64
C HIS A 74 -6.62 -7.77 -8.03
N ASP A 75 -7.96 -7.62 -7.94
CA ASP A 75 -8.68 -6.38 -8.21
C ASP A 75 -9.71 -6.09 -7.11
N TRP A 76 -9.40 -5.11 -6.26
CA TRP A 76 -10.29 -4.70 -5.18
C TRP A 76 -11.66 -4.18 -5.67
N ARG A 77 -11.78 -3.72 -6.93
CA ARG A 77 -13.06 -3.28 -7.50
C ARG A 77 -14.00 -4.45 -7.74
N ALA A 78 -13.46 -5.62 -8.08
CA ALA A 78 -14.22 -6.86 -8.21
C ALA A 78 -14.74 -7.34 -6.84
N CYS A 79 -14.06 -6.97 -5.74
CA CYS A 79 -14.40 -7.37 -4.37
C CYS A 79 -15.38 -6.43 -3.65
N LYS A 80 -16.18 -5.66 -4.40
CA LYS A 80 -17.13 -4.69 -3.82
C LYS A 80 -18.11 -5.32 -2.85
N ASP A 81 -18.58 -6.53 -3.14
CA ASP A 81 -19.55 -7.22 -2.30
C ASP A 81 -18.93 -7.71 -0.99
N ALA A 82 -17.73 -8.31 -1.03
CA ALA A 82 -16.97 -8.69 0.16
C ALA A 82 -16.63 -7.46 1.03
N MET A 83 -16.25 -6.34 0.40
CA MET A 83 -16.00 -5.07 1.08
C MET A 83 -17.26 -4.54 1.78
N THR A 84 -18.43 -4.71 1.16
CA THR A 84 -19.71 -4.28 1.73
C THR A 84 -20.07 -5.14 2.94
N ALA A 85 -19.93 -6.45 2.83
CA ALA A 85 -20.16 -7.38 3.95
C ALA A 85 -19.26 -7.04 5.15
N PHE A 86 -17.96 -6.81 4.92
CA PHE A 86 -17.04 -6.41 5.99
C PHE A 86 -17.46 -5.10 6.67
N ARG A 87 -17.86 -4.08 5.90
CA ARG A 87 -18.35 -2.80 6.45
C ARG A 87 -19.64 -2.95 7.25
N GLU A 88 -20.55 -3.83 6.81
CA GLU A 88 -21.79 -4.10 7.53
C GLU A 88 -21.54 -4.81 8.85
N CYS A 89 -20.66 -5.82 8.86
CA CYS A 89 -20.20 -6.44 10.10
C CYS A 89 -19.57 -5.39 11.04
N TRP A 90 -18.66 -4.57 10.50
CA TRP A 90 -17.95 -3.55 11.26
C TRP A 90 -18.91 -2.58 11.98
N LYS A 91 -19.96 -2.14 11.29
CA LYS A 91 -21.03 -1.31 11.86
C LYS A 91 -21.83 -2.05 12.93
N ARG A 92 -22.23 -3.29 12.67
CA ARG A 92 -23.02 -4.12 13.60
C ARG A 92 -22.28 -4.37 14.91
N ASN A 93 -20.95 -4.50 14.84
CA ASN A 93 -20.09 -4.76 15.99
C ASN A 93 -19.61 -3.46 16.68
N ASN A 94 -20.16 -2.30 16.29
CA ASN A 94 -19.81 -0.98 16.84
C ASN A 94 -18.33 -0.63 16.78
N ASN A 95 -17.61 -1.13 15.76
CA ASN A 95 -16.19 -0.80 15.54
C ASN A 95 -16.02 0.61 14.90
N VAL A 96 -17.04 1.47 14.97
CA VAL A 96 -17.16 2.73 14.21
C VAL A 96 -16.33 3.91 14.77
N GLU A 97 -15.52 3.70 15.80
CA GLU A 97 -14.70 4.76 16.41
C GLU A 97 -13.31 4.88 15.77
N ALA A 98 -12.90 6.15 15.57
CA ALA A 98 -11.66 6.71 15.03
C ALA A 98 -11.47 6.70 13.49
N VAL A 99 -12.16 7.66 12.83
CA VAL A 99 -11.52 8.68 11.96
C VAL A 99 -12.07 10.05 12.34
#